data_AF-A0A8U0QJD8-F1
#
_entry.id   AF-A0A8U0QJD8-F1
#
_cell.length_a   1.000
_cell.length_b   1.000
_cell.length_c   1.000
_cell.angle_alpha   90.00
_cell.angle_beta   90.00
_cell.angle_gamma   90.00
#
_symmetry.space_group_name_H-M   'P 1'
#
loop_
_entity.id
_entity.type
_entity.pdbx_description
1 polymer ?
#
loop_
_entity_poly.entity_id
_entity_poly.type
_entity_poly.pdbx_seq_one_letter_code
_entity_poly.pdbx_strand_id
1 'polypeptide(L)'
;MVTRILAPGEEENLEVEEEEDAATGAGSPESFPNRVPGTLLPRLPSEPRMSLLTIKIDKIGLKDAGQCIDPYMTVSVKDLSGIDLNPVQDTPVATRKEDTYIHFSVDIEIQRHIERLPKGSQTFYFY
;
A
#
# COMPACT_ATOMS: atom_id res chain seq x y z
N MET A 1 -31.27 29.51 -27.01
CA MET A 1 -30.14 29.71 -27.94
C MET A 1 -29.33 28.43 -27.97
N VAL A 2 -28.88 28.00 -29.15
CA VAL A 2 -28.03 26.81 -29.34
C VAL A 2 -26.97 27.17 -30.37
N THR A 3 -25.70 26.94 -30.05
CA THR A 3 -24.59 27.18 -30.98
C THR A 3 -23.66 25.97 -30.93
N ARG A 4 -23.92 24.98 -31.78
CA ARG A 4 -22.86 24.06 -32.23
C ARG A 4 -22.13 24.76 -33.37
N ILE A 5 -20.81 24.70 -33.37
CA ILE A 5 -19.95 25.12 -34.49
C ILE A 5 -19.17 23.89 -34.93
N LEU A 6 -19.10 23.63 -36.23
CA LEU A 6 -18.30 22.58 -36.85
C LEU A 6 -17.49 23.18 -38.02
N ALA A 7 -16.49 22.43 -38.50
CA ALA A 7 -15.44 22.87 -39.42
C ALA A 7 -15.93 23.42 -40.79
N PRO A 8 -15.00 24.05 -41.53
CA PRO A 8 -14.48 23.38 -42.73
C PRO A 8 -12.95 23.55 -42.93
N GLY A 9 -12.32 22.62 -43.66
CA GLY A 9 -10.95 22.76 -44.17
C GLY A 9 -10.19 21.43 -44.26
N GLU A 10 -9.84 21.02 -45.48
CA GLU A 10 -9.31 19.71 -45.87
C GLU A 10 -8.19 19.89 -46.93
N GLU A 11 -7.26 18.95 -47.21
CA GLU A 11 -7.10 17.57 -46.72
C GLU A 11 -6.08 17.43 -45.55
N GLU A 12 -4.83 16.91 -45.62
CA GLU A 12 -3.94 16.39 -46.69
C GLU A 12 -3.01 15.29 -46.08
N ASN A 13 -2.51 14.34 -46.88
CA ASN A 13 -1.74 13.16 -46.39
C ASN A 13 -0.22 13.37 -46.36
N LEU A 14 0.47 12.77 -45.39
CA LEU A 14 1.86 12.32 -45.57
C LEU A 14 2.04 10.91 -44.99
N GLU A 15 2.07 9.92 -45.87
CA GLU A 15 2.53 8.57 -45.56
C GLU A 15 4.06 8.60 -45.39
N VAL A 16 4.58 7.96 -44.33
CA VAL A 16 6.01 7.67 -44.17
C VAL A 16 6.14 6.25 -43.66
N GLU A 17 5.88 5.30 -44.55
CA GLU A 17 6.42 3.95 -44.43
C GLU A 17 7.76 3.94 -45.19
N GLU A 18 8.83 3.53 -44.51
CA GLU A 18 9.65 2.43 -45.05
C GLU A 18 10.48 1.77 -43.92
N GLU A 19 10.54 0.45 -44.06
CA GLU A 19 11.38 -0.56 -43.44
C GLU A 19 12.90 -0.22 -43.49
N GLU A 20 13.82 -0.87 -42.77
CA GLU A 20 13.79 -1.93 -41.75
C GLU A 20 15.13 -1.85 -41.00
N ASP A 21 15.19 -2.23 -39.71
CA ASP A 21 16.42 -2.84 -39.18
C ASP A 21 16.13 -3.85 -38.06
N ALA A 22 16.77 -5.02 -38.14
CA ALA A 22 16.35 -6.22 -37.41
C ALA A 22 17.08 -6.38 -36.06
N ALA A 23 16.52 -5.81 -35.00
CA ALA A 23 17.02 -5.99 -33.63
C ALA A 23 16.09 -6.87 -32.78
N THR A 24 16.53 -8.10 -32.46
CA THR A 24 15.80 -9.06 -31.61
C THR A 24 15.83 -8.67 -30.13
N GLY A 25 15.17 -7.55 -29.80
CA GLY A 25 14.98 -7.07 -28.43
C GLY A 25 13.83 -7.79 -27.73
N ALA A 26 14.07 -8.99 -27.20
CA ALA A 26 13.13 -9.64 -26.28
C ALA A 26 13.11 -8.89 -24.94
N GLY A 27 12.41 -7.75 -24.91
CA GLY A 27 12.14 -6.97 -23.73
C GLY A 27 11.42 -7.83 -22.70
N SER A 28 12.18 -8.35 -21.73
CA SER A 28 11.59 -9.00 -20.57
C SER A 28 10.63 -8.01 -19.92
N PRO A 29 9.41 -8.42 -19.52
CA PRO A 29 8.58 -7.54 -18.71
C PRO A 29 9.41 -7.17 -17.48
N GLU A 30 9.51 -5.87 -17.18
CA GLU A 30 10.37 -5.41 -16.09
C GLU A 30 9.99 -6.18 -14.82
N SER A 31 10.94 -6.97 -14.32
CA SER A 31 10.73 -7.82 -13.15
C SER A 31 10.75 -6.93 -11.92
N PHE A 32 9.66 -6.18 -11.71
CA PHE A 32 9.39 -5.39 -10.51
C PHE A 32 9.83 -6.21 -9.30
N PRO A 33 10.70 -5.66 -8.42
CA PRO A 33 11.36 -6.43 -7.38
C PRO A 33 10.31 -7.16 -6.55
N ASN A 34 10.47 -8.50 -6.50
CA ASN A 34 9.45 -9.45 -6.08
C ASN A 34 8.73 -8.95 -4.82
N ARG A 35 7.43 -8.58 -4.96
CA ARG A 35 6.71 -7.71 -4.03
C ARG A 35 7.02 -8.06 -2.58
N VAL A 36 7.57 -7.10 -1.84
CA VAL A 36 8.14 -7.33 -0.51
C VAL A 36 7.10 -8.04 0.37
N PRO A 37 7.36 -9.27 0.85
CA PRO A 37 6.47 -9.93 1.78
C PRO A 37 6.45 -9.15 3.09
N GLY A 38 5.26 -8.76 3.55
CA GLY A 38 5.09 -7.96 4.76
C GLY A 38 5.71 -8.61 5.99
N THR A 39 6.24 -7.79 6.89
CA THR A 39 7.01 -8.21 8.08
C THR A 39 6.13 -8.52 9.31
N LEU A 40 4.82 -8.77 9.09
CA LEU A 40 3.87 -9.14 10.14
C LEU A 40 4.32 -10.39 10.91
N LEU A 41 4.24 -10.32 12.24
CA LEU A 41 4.69 -11.35 13.17
C LEU A 41 3.50 -12.15 13.72
N PRO A 42 3.69 -13.45 14.05
CA PRO A 42 2.63 -14.28 14.60
C PRO A 42 2.20 -13.82 16.00
N ARG A 43 0.99 -14.22 16.42
CA ARG A 43 0.51 -13.99 17.78
C ARG A 43 1.46 -14.61 18.81
N LEU A 44 1.80 -13.85 19.86
CA LEU A 44 2.59 -14.35 20.99
C LEU A 44 1.88 -15.50 21.73
N PRO A 45 2.61 -16.40 22.40
CA PRO A 45 2.00 -17.37 23.33
C PRO A 45 1.25 -16.65 24.47
N SER A 46 -0.01 -17.01 24.69
CA SER A 46 -0.83 -16.44 25.76
C SER A 46 -0.28 -16.76 27.15
N GLU A 47 -0.04 -15.75 27.98
CA GLU A 47 0.36 -15.92 29.38
C GLU A 47 -0.83 -15.81 30.35
N PRO A 48 -0.85 -16.57 31.47
CA PRO A 48 -1.93 -16.49 32.46
C PRO A 48 -2.10 -15.09 33.04
N ARG A 49 -3.35 -14.59 33.05
CA ARG A 49 -3.73 -13.21 33.45
C ARG A 49 -3.11 -12.09 32.60
N MET A 50 -2.66 -12.39 31.38
CA MET A 50 -2.19 -11.39 30.43
C MET A 50 -3.10 -11.36 29.19
N SER A 51 -3.17 -10.21 28.53
CA SER A 51 -4.03 -9.95 27.37
C SER A 51 -3.18 -9.67 26.13
N LEU A 52 -3.59 -10.17 24.97
CA LEU A 52 -2.99 -9.88 23.67
C LEU A 52 -3.94 -9.03 22.83
N LEU A 53 -3.38 -8.18 21.97
CA LEU A 53 -4.13 -7.27 21.10
C LEU A 53 -3.87 -7.61 19.64
N THR A 54 -4.95 -7.90 18.91
CA THR A 54 -4.98 -7.89 17.44
C THR A 54 -5.60 -6.58 16.97
N ILE A 55 -5.00 -5.94 15.98
CA ILE A 55 -5.58 -4.81 15.26
C ILE A 55 -5.89 -5.27 13.84
N LYS A 56 -7.17 -5.25 13.47
CA LYS A 56 -7.61 -5.55 12.11
C LYS A 56 -7.64 -4.27 11.28
N ILE A 57 -6.78 -4.16 10.27
CA ILE A 57 -6.85 -3.08 9.29
C ILE A 57 -7.78 -3.52 8.17
N ASP A 58 -9.02 -3.03 8.16
CA ASP A 58 -9.96 -3.27 7.07
C ASP A 58 -9.57 -2.48 5.81
N LYS A 59 -9.62 -1.15 5.91
CA LYS A 59 -9.27 -0.22 4.81
C LYS A 59 -8.90 1.17 5.33
N ILE A 60 -8.12 1.91 4.54
CA ILE A 60 -7.86 3.35 4.71
C ILE A 60 -8.57 4.13 3.60
N GLY A 61 -9.03 5.35 3.91
CA GLY A 61 -9.63 6.26 2.94
C GLY A 61 -8.66 7.39 2.56
N LEU A 62 -8.47 7.61 1.25
CA LEU A 62 -7.63 8.66 0.68
C LEU A 62 -8.39 9.38 -0.45
N LYS A 63 -7.91 10.54 -0.93
CA LYS A 63 -8.60 11.28 -2.01
C LYS A 63 -8.41 10.64 -3.39
N ASP A 64 -7.32 9.92 -3.53
CA ASP A 64 -6.67 9.47 -4.75
C ASP A 64 -6.12 8.04 -4.58
N ALA A 65 -6.77 7.25 -3.72
CA ALA A 65 -6.39 5.89 -3.34
C ALA A 65 -6.07 4.97 -4.53
N GLY A 66 -6.81 5.12 -5.64
CA GLY A 66 -6.57 4.37 -6.88
C GLY A 66 -5.17 4.58 -7.46
N GLN A 67 -4.56 5.75 -7.26
CA GLN A 67 -3.24 6.13 -7.79
C GLN A 67 -2.07 5.65 -6.92
N CYS A 68 -2.30 5.25 -5.66
CA CYS A 68 -1.23 4.76 -4.79
C CYS A 68 -0.61 3.47 -5.35
N ILE A 69 0.70 3.51 -5.65
CA ILE A 69 1.45 2.36 -6.18
C ILE A 69 1.99 1.51 -5.03
N ASP A 70 1.82 0.18 -5.16
CA ASP A 70 2.16 -0.85 -4.15
C ASP A 70 2.01 -0.41 -2.67
N PRO A 71 0.81 0.04 -2.26
CA PRO A 71 0.58 0.57 -0.92
C PRO A 71 0.68 -0.53 0.15
N TYR A 72 1.48 -0.28 1.19
CA TYR A 72 1.52 -1.05 2.43
C TYR A 72 1.22 -0.11 3.61
N MET A 73 1.15 -0.65 4.83
CA MET A 73 1.08 0.16 6.06
C MET A 73 2.11 -0.33 7.07
N THR A 74 2.98 0.58 7.54
CA THR A 74 3.94 0.29 8.62
C THR A 74 3.28 0.54 9.99
N VAL A 75 3.38 -0.42 10.90
CA VAL A 75 2.84 -0.36 12.27
C VAL A 75 3.95 -0.46 13.32
N SER A 76 4.02 0.55 14.18
CA SER A 76 4.95 0.64 15.31
C SER A 76 4.21 0.89 16.63
N VAL A 77 4.72 0.38 17.75
CA VAL A 77 4.22 0.70 19.10
C VAL A 77 5.27 1.49 19.87
N LYS A 78 5.02 2.78 20.06
CA LYS A 78 6.00 3.72 20.64
C LYS A 78 5.64 4.16 22.05
N ASP A 79 6.66 4.51 22.83
CA ASP A 79 6.51 5.17 24.14
C ASP A 79 6.28 6.70 24.01
N LEU A 80 6.17 7.39 25.15
CA LEU A 80 6.02 8.86 25.19
C LEU A 80 7.25 9.62 24.64
N SER A 81 8.38 8.93 24.44
CA SER A 81 9.63 9.44 23.89
C SER A 81 9.75 9.20 22.37
N GLY A 82 8.79 8.48 21.76
CA GLY A 82 8.81 8.07 20.35
C GLY A 82 9.65 6.80 20.06
N ILE A 83 10.14 6.13 21.09
CA ILE A 83 11.00 4.93 20.99
C ILE A 83 10.13 3.68 20.84
N ASP A 84 10.52 2.80 19.92
CA ASP A 84 9.81 1.55 19.65
C ASP A 84 9.95 0.55 20.79
N LEU A 85 8.82 0.10 21.32
CA LEU A 85 8.73 -0.89 22.40
C LEU A 85 8.69 -2.33 21.87
N ASN A 86 8.37 -2.49 20.59
CA ASN A 86 8.17 -3.75 19.90
C ASN A 86 8.88 -3.68 18.53
N PRO A 87 9.17 -4.82 17.87
CA PRO A 87 9.51 -4.82 16.45
C PRO A 87 8.43 -4.09 15.63
N VAL A 88 8.89 -3.29 14.66
CA VAL A 88 8.03 -2.68 13.64
C VAL A 88 7.52 -3.77 12.70
N GLN A 89 6.28 -3.65 12.22
CA GLN A 89 5.60 -4.63 11.37
C GLN A 89 4.93 -3.95 10.19
N ASP A 90 5.21 -4.41 8.98
CA ASP A 90 4.67 -3.89 7.72
C ASP A 90 3.63 -4.86 7.16
N THR A 91 2.48 -4.36 6.71
CA THR A 91 1.53 -5.20 5.98
C THR A 91 2.12 -5.67 4.66
N PRO A 92 1.63 -6.78 4.08
CA PRO A 92 1.77 -7.03 2.65
C PRO A 92 1.20 -5.86 1.84
N VAL A 93 1.67 -5.73 0.59
CA VAL A 93 1.13 -4.76 -0.37
C VAL A 93 -0.36 -5.03 -0.64
N ALA A 94 -1.21 -4.01 -0.42
CA ALA A 94 -2.64 -4.08 -0.65
C ALA A 94 -2.98 -3.99 -2.14
N THR A 95 -3.53 -5.08 -2.68
CA THR A 95 -3.90 -5.20 -4.10
C THR A 95 -5.31 -4.71 -4.44
N ARG A 96 -6.16 -4.48 -3.42
CA ARG A 96 -7.56 -4.08 -3.59
C ARG A 96 -7.73 -2.57 -3.36
N LYS A 97 -7.83 -1.81 -4.46
CA LYS A 97 -8.01 -0.36 -4.46
C LYS A 97 -9.36 0.03 -5.09
N GLU A 98 -9.95 1.09 -4.56
CA GLU A 98 -11.05 1.89 -5.11
C GLU A 98 -10.53 3.32 -5.34
N ASP A 99 -11.30 4.19 -5.99
CA ASP A 99 -10.90 5.61 -6.20
C ASP A 99 -10.53 6.33 -4.90
N THR A 100 -11.22 6.01 -3.80
CA THR A 100 -11.09 6.67 -2.49
C THR A 100 -10.77 5.74 -1.31
N TYR A 101 -10.54 4.43 -1.53
CA TYR A 101 -10.16 3.49 -0.48
C TYR A 101 -9.10 2.46 -0.91
N ILE A 102 -8.25 2.07 0.03
CA ILE A 102 -7.32 0.93 -0.12
C ILE A 102 -7.70 -0.10 0.95
N HIS A 103 -8.02 -1.33 0.51
CA HIS A 103 -8.44 -2.43 1.40
C HIS A 103 -7.26 -3.33 1.72
N PHE A 104 -6.97 -3.45 3.01
CA PHE A 104 -5.91 -4.33 3.55
C PHE A 104 -6.50 -5.65 4.02
N SER A 105 -7.61 -5.59 4.78
CA SER A 105 -8.31 -6.76 5.33
C SER A 105 -7.39 -7.71 6.12
N VAL A 106 -6.42 -7.16 6.86
CA VAL A 106 -5.33 -7.91 7.51
C VAL A 106 -5.31 -7.72 9.02
N ASP A 107 -5.01 -8.79 9.74
CA ASP A 107 -4.85 -8.81 11.20
C ASP A 107 -3.38 -8.59 11.59
N ILE A 108 -3.13 -7.73 12.57
CA ILE A 108 -1.79 -7.39 13.06
C ILE A 108 -1.71 -7.69 14.56
N GLU A 109 -0.79 -8.57 14.94
CA GLU A 109 -0.59 -9.02 16.31
C GLU A 109 0.42 -8.13 17.04
N ILE A 110 -0.03 -7.48 18.11
CA ILE A 110 0.84 -6.64 18.91
C ILE A 110 1.76 -7.51 19.76
N GLN A 111 3.06 -7.43 19.46
CA GLN A 111 4.15 -8.24 20.04
C GLN A 111 4.49 -7.90 21.50
N ARG A 112 3.48 -7.62 22.33
CA ARG A 112 3.59 -7.33 23.76
C ARG A 112 2.23 -7.50 24.43
N HIS A 113 2.20 -8.27 25.52
CA HIS A 113 1.04 -8.33 26.42
C HIS A 113 0.64 -6.93 26.92
N ILE A 114 -0.65 -6.60 26.90
CA ILE A 114 -1.16 -5.23 27.14
C ILE A 114 -0.73 -4.70 28.52
N GLU A 115 -0.70 -5.58 29.52
CA GLU A 115 -0.29 -5.28 30.90
C GLU A 115 1.22 -4.94 31.03
N ARG A 116 2.01 -5.17 29.97
CA ARG A 116 3.43 -4.82 29.86
C ARG A 116 3.70 -3.58 29.01
N LEU A 117 2.66 -2.86 28.58
CA LEU A 117 2.81 -1.53 27.98
C LEU A 117 3.01 -0.47 29.09
N PRO A 118 4.04 0.40 29.00
CA PRO A 118 4.16 1.55 29.87
C PRO A 118 2.91 2.45 29.80
N LYS A 119 2.51 3.03 30.93
CA LYS A 119 1.38 3.97 30.96
C LYS A 119 1.71 5.19 30.11
N GLY A 120 0.90 5.45 29.08
CA GLY A 120 1.12 6.51 28.08
C GLY A 120 1.64 6.02 26.72
N SER A 121 2.05 4.75 26.59
CA SER A 121 2.35 4.13 25.29
C SER A 121 1.06 3.90 24.50
N GLN A 122 0.72 4.85 23.63
CA GLN A 122 -0.61 4.91 23.00
C GLN A 122 -0.60 5.20 21.49
N THR A 123 0.56 5.47 20.89
CA THR A 123 0.62 5.87 19.48
C THR A 123 1.01 4.70 18.58
N PHE A 124 -0.03 4.07 18.00
CA PHE A 124 0.11 3.28 16.78
C PHE A 124 0.22 4.25 15.61
N TYR A 125 1.40 4.30 14.99
CA TYR A 125 1.56 4.99 13.72
C TYR A 125 1.16 4.04 12.59
N PHE A 126 0.59 4.63 11.55
CA PHE A 126 0.31 4.01 10.26
C PHE A 126 0.84 4.99 9.21
N TYR A 127 1.85 4.55 8.45
CA TYR A 127 2.47 5.30 7.35
C TYR A 127 2.12 4.61 6.03
#